data_AF-A0A1W9J6D1-F1
#
_entry.id   AF-A0A1W9J6D1-F1
#
_cell.length_a   1.000
_cell.length_b   1.000
_cell.length_c   1.000
_cell.angle_alpha   90.00
_cell.angle_beta   90.00
_cell.angle_gamma   90.00
#
_symmetry.space_group_name_H-M   'P 1'
#
loop_
_entity.id
_entity.type
_entity.pdbx_description
1 polymer ?
#
loop_
_entity_poly.entity_id
_entity_poly.type
_entity_poly.pdbx_seq_one_letter_code
_entity_poly.pdbx_strand_id
1 'polypeptide(L)'
;MSAGDGLSVGFFGKVPGLGDFVSRRLPRHFIEPWDQWLQASMRSSQETLGDNWLSMFLVSPLWRFALSPGVCGPSAWAGVMMPSVDRVGRYYPLTLAQAVNTDSLLPLFTPESEWFAQLEDAALSVLNETCDLERFDKGLMAIGSAESLLSQRFQVDSGNSAVPTNGKLALRFDLESLEETDALFPRLSQSLIERFLPGYSIWASEGGQTHLPNLLFCEGLPPIDAYASFLQGMPQAGRSWLLQSYRQSQSVRKVEQTVSVSKAEVTETQVMPLAASPAWTSYGVTVVGNKRKHNEDAMLDSPALGLWVVADGMGGHQSGDVASRLVVDSLSTLEFTENLDSQVETVCSKLQKINDDLCRFAAGIQQGSIVGTTVVALLAKNAECAAIWAGDSRLYQLRNGAFTQITRDHTLIDELMDSGVMSREMAARQVGANVITRAVGGQLTLALDVVRFQAVSGDRYLLCSDGLDKELSEAEIAELMAVGSCQSAVEALINQALSRSGRDNITVLVAEFNG
;
A
#
# COMPACT_ATOMS: atom_id res chain seq x y z
N MET A 1 -2.78 -32.93 -33.29
CA MET A 1 -3.08 -32.43 -31.93
C MET A 1 -3.99 -33.46 -31.29
N SER A 2 -3.58 -34.07 -30.18
CA SER A 2 -4.43 -34.91 -29.33
C SER A 2 -5.41 -34.00 -28.59
N ALA A 3 -6.71 -34.29 -28.65
CA ALA A 3 -7.78 -33.43 -28.09
C ALA A 3 -7.90 -33.51 -26.55
N GLY A 4 -6.77 -33.56 -25.83
CA GLY A 4 -6.71 -33.66 -24.37
C GLY A 4 -5.50 -32.99 -23.72
N ASP A 5 -4.54 -32.47 -24.50
CA ASP A 5 -3.43 -31.69 -23.95
C ASP A 5 -3.91 -30.28 -23.57
N GLY A 6 -3.78 -29.91 -22.29
CA GLY A 6 -4.06 -28.56 -21.77
C GLY A 6 -5.40 -28.36 -21.02
N LEU A 7 -6.35 -29.29 -21.13
CA LEU A 7 -7.69 -29.18 -20.50
C LEU A 7 -7.71 -29.33 -18.96
N SER A 8 -6.61 -29.74 -18.33
CA SER A 8 -6.50 -29.90 -16.88
C SER A 8 -5.28 -29.17 -16.37
N VAL A 9 -5.36 -28.66 -15.13
CA VAL A 9 -4.29 -27.87 -14.52
C VAL A 9 -2.97 -28.66 -14.54
N GLY A 10 -1.97 -28.10 -15.21
CA GLY A 10 -0.58 -28.54 -15.18
C GLY A 10 0.27 -27.63 -14.29
N PHE A 11 1.52 -28.03 -14.08
CA PHE A 11 2.46 -27.25 -13.26
C PHE A 11 3.90 -27.34 -13.77
N PHE A 12 4.67 -26.29 -13.51
CA PHE A 12 6.09 -26.16 -13.84
C PHE A 12 6.81 -25.31 -12.78
N GLY A 13 8.04 -25.66 -12.42
CA GLY A 13 8.88 -24.87 -11.50
C GLY A 13 9.60 -25.71 -10.45
N LYS A 14 9.80 -25.15 -9.26
CA LYS A 14 10.39 -25.84 -8.10
C LYS A 14 9.38 -26.06 -6.98
N VAL A 15 9.62 -27.10 -6.17
CA VAL A 15 8.80 -27.45 -4.99
C VAL A 15 9.71 -27.93 -3.85
N PRO A 16 9.44 -27.59 -2.57
CA PRO A 16 10.38 -27.84 -1.46
C PRO A 16 10.73 -29.32 -1.25
N GLY A 17 9.81 -30.23 -1.52
CA GLY A 17 10.03 -31.67 -1.33
C GLY A 17 10.96 -32.35 -2.34
N LEU A 18 11.32 -31.69 -3.45
CA LEU A 18 12.07 -32.32 -4.55
C LEU A 18 13.40 -31.63 -4.83
N GLY A 19 14.33 -32.39 -5.41
CA GLY A 19 15.68 -31.89 -5.72
C GLY A 19 15.75 -31.05 -6.99
N ASP A 20 14.89 -31.29 -7.98
CA ASP A 20 14.97 -30.71 -9.34
C ASP A 20 13.64 -30.10 -9.79
N PHE A 21 13.66 -29.49 -10.99
CA PHE A 21 12.46 -28.92 -11.61
C PHE A 21 11.39 -30.00 -11.84
N VAL A 22 10.15 -29.62 -11.54
CA VAL A 22 8.96 -30.39 -11.88
C VAL A 22 8.28 -29.83 -13.13
N SER A 23 7.68 -30.71 -13.92
CA SER A 23 6.82 -30.36 -15.05
C SER A 23 5.79 -31.46 -15.28
N ARG A 24 4.50 -31.14 -15.27
CA ARG A 24 3.40 -32.05 -15.68
C ARG A 24 2.31 -31.29 -16.41
N ARG A 25 1.77 -31.90 -17.47
CA ARG A 25 0.62 -31.44 -18.29
C ARG A 25 0.73 -30.05 -18.93
N LEU A 26 1.84 -29.34 -18.76
CA LEU A 26 2.16 -28.14 -19.53
C LEU A 26 2.97 -28.53 -20.79
N PRO A 27 2.54 -28.13 -21.99
CA PRO A 27 3.23 -28.46 -23.23
C PRO A 27 4.47 -27.57 -23.44
N ARG A 28 5.45 -28.06 -24.22
CA ARG A 28 6.70 -27.33 -24.47
C ARG A 28 6.50 -25.92 -25.04
N HIS A 29 5.51 -25.73 -25.92
CA HIS A 29 5.23 -24.42 -26.52
C HIS A 29 4.72 -23.36 -25.51
N PHE A 30 4.26 -23.78 -24.33
CA PHE A 30 4.00 -22.90 -23.20
C PHE A 30 5.27 -22.74 -22.34
N ILE A 31 5.91 -23.85 -21.96
CA ILE A 31 7.06 -23.85 -21.04
C ILE A 31 8.25 -23.07 -21.61
N GLU A 32 8.62 -23.27 -22.87
CA GLU A 32 9.83 -22.69 -23.46
C GLU A 32 9.85 -21.14 -23.39
N PRO A 33 8.83 -20.39 -23.87
CA PRO A 33 8.81 -18.93 -23.72
C PRO A 33 8.63 -18.48 -22.26
N TRP A 34 7.84 -19.22 -21.46
CA TRP A 34 7.58 -18.88 -20.06
C TRP A 34 8.82 -19.00 -19.17
N ASP A 35 9.56 -20.10 -19.28
CA ASP A 35 10.81 -20.36 -18.57
C ASP A 35 11.92 -19.42 -19.03
N GLN A 36 12.01 -19.12 -20.34
CA GLN A 36 12.96 -18.14 -20.85
C GLN A 36 12.73 -16.74 -20.24
N TRP A 37 11.47 -16.31 -20.16
CA TRP A 37 11.09 -15.06 -19.49
C TRP A 37 11.42 -15.12 -17.99
N LEU A 38 10.96 -16.14 -17.27
CA LEU A 38 11.20 -16.29 -15.83
C LEU A 38 12.69 -16.32 -15.47
N GLN A 39 13.53 -17.05 -16.20
CA GLN A 39 14.97 -17.09 -15.94
C GLN A 39 15.64 -15.73 -16.10
N ALA A 40 15.25 -14.96 -17.13
CA ALA A 40 15.79 -13.63 -17.35
C ALA A 40 15.30 -12.65 -16.25
N SER A 41 14.01 -12.70 -15.93
CA SER A 41 13.35 -11.92 -14.88
C SER A 41 13.91 -12.19 -13.48
N MET A 42 14.19 -13.46 -13.16
CA MET A 42 14.86 -13.87 -11.92
C MET A 42 16.29 -13.32 -11.84
N ARG A 43 17.06 -13.38 -12.93
CA ARG A 43 18.41 -12.79 -12.98
C ARG A 43 18.37 -11.26 -12.83
N SER A 44 17.52 -10.59 -13.59
CA SER A 44 17.41 -9.12 -13.55
C SER A 44 16.93 -8.60 -12.20
N SER A 45 16.02 -9.32 -11.54
CA SER A 45 15.61 -8.97 -10.17
C SER A 45 16.72 -9.20 -9.15
N GLN A 46 17.54 -10.25 -9.27
CA GLN A 46 18.74 -10.45 -8.44
C GLN A 46 19.74 -9.30 -8.60
N GLU A 47 20.02 -8.89 -9.84
CA GLU A 47 20.91 -7.76 -10.15
C GLU A 47 20.37 -6.42 -9.64
N THR A 48 19.04 -6.25 -9.61
CA THR A 48 18.38 -4.99 -9.21
C THR A 48 18.18 -4.87 -7.69
N LEU A 49 17.85 -5.97 -7.00
CA LEU A 49 17.55 -5.98 -5.57
C LEU A 49 18.76 -6.32 -4.69
N GLY A 50 19.83 -6.90 -5.26
CA GLY A 50 21.06 -7.22 -4.55
C GLY A 50 20.81 -8.09 -3.32
N ASP A 51 21.38 -7.70 -2.18
CA ASP A 51 21.25 -8.44 -0.90
C ASP A 51 19.79 -8.55 -0.41
N ASN A 52 18.91 -7.62 -0.81
CA ASN A 52 17.48 -7.67 -0.48
C ASN A 52 16.67 -8.61 -1.40
N TRP A 53 17.29 -9.21 -2.42
CA TRP A 53 16.55 -10.04 -3.37
C TRP A 53 15.85 -11.22 -2.71
N LEU A 54 16.53 -11.93 -1.81
CA LEU A 54 16.00 -13.15 -1.21
C LEU A 54 14.82 -12.86 -0.26
N SER A 55 14.90 -11.80 0.54
CA SER A 55 13.80 -11.40 1.42
C SER A 55 12.57 -11.00 0.60
N MET A 56 12.75 -10.19 -0.45
CA MET A 56 11.66 -9.81 -1.36
C MET A 56 11.09 -11.00 -2.14
N PHE A 57 11.92 -11.95 -2.58
CA PHE A 57 11.43 -13.16 -3.24
C PHE A 57 10.58 -14.01 -2.31
N LEU A 58 10.99 -14.21 -1.06
CA LEU A 58 10.26 -15.07 -0.11
C LEU A 58 8.92 -14.49 0.36
N VAL A 59 8.78 -13.15 0.40
CA VAL A 59 7.51 -12.48 0.75
C VAL A 59 6.72 -12.00 -0.49
N SER A 60 7.18 -12.35 -1.69
CA SER A 60 6.51 -11.96 -2.93
C SER A 60 5.09 -12.51 -2.95
N PRO A 61 4.10 -11.71 -3.37
CA PRO A 61 2.74 -12.20 -3.49
C PRO A 61 2.60 -13.35 -4.48
N LEU A 62 1.54 -14.14 -4.28
CA LEU A 62 1.00 -14.99 -5.32
C LEU A 62 0.32 -14.09 -6.38
N TRP A 63 0.61 -14.39 -7.64
CA TRP A 63 0.09 -13.71 -8.82
C TRP A 63 -0.85 -14.63 -9.61
N ARG A 64 -2.12 -14.24 -9.73
CA ARG A 64 -3.05 -14.75 -10.75
C ARG A 64 -2.62 -14.18 -12.10
N PHE A 65 -2.68 -14.97 -13.16
CA PHE A 65 -2.37 -14.49 -14.51
C PHE A 65 -3.27 -15.10 -15.59
N ALA A 66 -3.39 -14.38 -16.70
CA ALA A 66 -3.93 -14.90 -17.95
C ALA A 66 -3.17 -14.33 -19.15
N LEU A 67 -2.93 -15.15 -20.17
CA LEU A 67 -2.14 -14.84 -21.35
C LEU A 67 -2.99 -15.07 -22.60
N SER A 68 -3.04 -14.09 -23.50
CA SER A 68 -3.71 -14.25 -24.79
C SER A 68 -2.97 -15.27 -25.68
N PRO A 69 -3.63 -15.82 -26.71
CA PRO A 69 -2.96 -16.53 -27.77
C PRO A 69 -1.79 -15.70 -28.33
N GLY A 70 -0.68 -16.37 -28.67
CA GLY A 70 0.54 -15.74 -29.17
C GLY A 70 1.57 -15.37 -28.10
N VAL A 71 1.18 -15.20 -26.83
CA VAL A 71 2.11 -14.80 -25.75
C VAL A 71 2.96 -15.98 -25.26
N CYS A 72 2.35 -17.15 -25.03
CA CYS A 72 3.03 -18.39 -24.63
C CYS A 72 2.51 -19.57 -25.46
N GLY A 73 2.75 -19.50 -26.76
CA GLY A 73 2.26 -20.45 -27.75
C GLY A 73 0.89 -20.05 -28.33
N PRO A 74 0.23 -20.96 -29.09
CA PRO A 74 -0.96 -20.64 -29.88
C PRO A 74 -2.27 -20.64 -29.08
N SER A 75 -2.26 -21.12 -27.82
CA SER A 75 -3.43 -21.18 -26.94
C SER A 75 -3.42 -20.02 -25.95
N ALA A 76 -4.60 -19.62 -25.48
CA ALA A 76 -4.70 -18.79 -24.28
C ALA A 76 -4.45 -19.66 -23.03
N TRP A 77 -3.86 -19.06 -22.00
CA TRP A 77 -3.52 -19.73 -20.74
C TRP A 77 -3.98 -18.89 -19.56
N ALA A 78 -4.38 -19.53 -18.46
CA ALA A 78 -4.57 -18.85 -17.17
C ALA A 78 -4.02 -19.72 -16.04
N GLY A 79 -3.69 -19.10 -14.91
CA GLY A 79 -3.04 -19.81 -13.82
C GLY A 79 -2.55 -18.92 -12.69
N VAL A 80 -1.75 -19.52 -11.81
CA VAL A 80 -1.12 -18.83 -10.67
C VAL A 80 0.39 -19.03 -10.68
N MET A 81 1.12 -18.03 -10.20
CA MET A 81 2.56 -18.04 -9.99
C MET A 81 2.86 -17.59 -8.56
N MET A 82 3.69 -18.33 -7.83
CA MET A 82 4.14 -17.96 -6.48
C MET A 82 5.65 -18.19 -6.32
N PRO A 83 6.34 -17.50 -5.39
CA PRO A 83 7.71 -17.85 -5.04
C PRO A 83 7.80 -19.28 -4.50
N SER A 84 8.91 -19.96 -4.79
CA SER A 84 9.15 -21.34 -4.36
C SER A 84 10.65 -21.65 -4.34
N VAL A 85 11.00 -22.77 -3.70
CA VAL A 85 12.36 -23.26 -3.49
C VAL A 85 12.38 -24.78 -3.66
N ASP A 86 13.51 -25.34 -4.08
CA ASP A 86 13.73 -26.80 -4.04
C ASP A 86 14.39 -27.27 -2.73
N ARG A 87 14.44 -28.58 -2.53
CA ARG A 87 15.05 -29.23 -1.33
C ARG A 87 16.53 -28.89 -1.13
N VAL A 88 17.19 -28.29 -2.12
CA VAL A 88 18.61 -27.92 -2.11
C VAL A 88 18.79 -26.41 -1.90
N GLY A 89 17.69 -25.67 -1.69
CA GLY A 89 17.72 -24.22 -1.46
C GLY A 89 17.86 -23.38 -2.74
N ARG A 90 17.60 -23.95 -3.92
CA ARG A 90 17.61 -23.17 -5.17
C ARG A 90 16.23 -22.54 -5.36
N TYR A 91 16.16 -21.21 -5.41
CA TYR A 91 14.92 -20.44 -5.53
C TYR A 91 14.46 -20.32 -6.99
N TYR A 92 13.20 -20.62 -7.27
CA TYR A 92 12.54 -20.43 -8.57
C TYR A 92 11.02 -20.56 -8.40
N PRO A 93 10.18 -19.72 -9.05
CA PRO A 93 8.72 -19.75 -8.88
C PRO A 93 8.07 -21.12 -9.16
N LEU A 94 6.95 -21.41 -8.49
CA LEU A 94 6.02 -22.44 -8.94
C LEU A 94 4.94 -21.79 -9.80
N THR A 95 4.69 -22.35 -10.98
CA THR A 95 3.59 -21.99 -11.88
C THR A 95 2.59 -23.14 -11.96
N LEU A 96 1.30 -22.86 -11.73
CA LEU A 96 0.19 -23.74 -12.09
C LEU A 96 -0.57 -23.09 -13.25
N ALA A 97 -0.94 -23.83 -14.29
CA ALA A 97 -1.64 -23.26 -15.45
C ALA A 97 -2.57 -24.26 -16.16
N GLN A 98 -3.61 -23.74 -16.81
CA GLN A 98 -4.55 -24.48 -17.67
C GLN A 98 -4.71 -23.71 -18.99
N ALA A 99 -4.90 -24.43 -20.10
CA ALA A 99 -5.28 -23.79 -21.35
C ALA A 99 -6.77 -23.39 -21.27
N VAL A 100 -7.12 -22.20 -21.74
CA VAL A 100 -8.50 -21.68 -21.67
C VAL A 100 -9.03 -21.46 -23.08
N ASN A 101 -10.18 -22.05 -23.40
CA ASN A 101 -10.88 -21.81 -24.65
C ASN A 101 -11.98 -20.74 -24.44
N THR A 102 -11.61 -19.47 -24.59
CA THR A 102 -12.51 -18.32 -24.41
C THR A 102 -12.20 -17.22 -25.41
N ASP A 103 -13.25 -16.54 -25.87
CA ASP A 103 -13.13 -15.30 -26.64
C ASP A 103 -12.56 -14.16 -25.77
N SER A 104 -12.78 -14.18 -24.45
CA SER A 104 -12.31 -13.13 -23.52
C SER A 104 -11.72 -13.67 -22.21
N LEU A 105 -10.56 -13.14 -21.82
CA LEU A 105 -9.89 -13.48 -20.55
C LEU A 105 -10.32 -12.58 -19.38
N LEU A 106 -10.98 -11.44 -19.65
CA LEU A 106 -11.43 -10.50 -18.63
C LEU A 106 -12.32 -11.13 -17.53
N PRO A 107 -13.31 -12.00 -17.83
CA PRO A 107 -14.24 -12.48 -16.81
C PRO A 107 -13.62 -13.46 -15.80
N LEU A 108 -12.40 -13.96 -16.06
CA LEU A 108 -11.66 -14.81 -15.13
C LEU A 108 -11.29 -14.07 -13.84
N PHE A 109 -11.07 -12.74 -13.91
CA PHE A 109 -10.63 -11.89 -12.81
C PHE A 109 -11.80 -11.25 -12.03
N THR A 110 -12.90 -11.98 -11.89
CA THR A 110 -13.99 -11.56 -11.01
C THR A 110 -13.64 -11.86 -9.54
N PRO A 111 -14.10 -11.05 -8.56
CA PRO A 111 -13.81 -11.28 -7.13
C PRO A 111 -14.32 -12.62 -6.57
N GLU A 112 -15.24 -13.28 -7.27
CA GLU A 112 -15.92 -14.51 -6.87
C GLU A 112 -15.34 -15.75 -7.59
N SER A 113 -14.12 -15.66 -8.12
CA SER A 113 -13.50 -16.70 -8.94
C SER A 113 -13.02 -17.90 -8.11
N GLU A 114 -13.94 -18.82 -7.79
CA GLU A 114 -13.65 -20.07 -7.05
C GLU A 114 -12.52 -20.89 -7.68
N TRP A 115 -12.35 -20.82 -9.01
CA TRP A 115 -11.29 -21.52 -9.73
C TRP A 115 -9.89 -20.98 -9.38
N PHE A 116 -9.72 -19.64 -9.28
CA PHE A 116 -8.46 -19.08 -8.84
C PHE A 116 -8.19 -19.39 -7.36
N ALA A 117 -9.20 -19.33 -6.49
CA ALA A 117 -9.05 -19.72 -5.08
C ALA A 117 -8.58 -21.18 -4.93
N GLN A 118 -9.16 -22.11 -5.70
CA GLN A 118 -8.74 -23.52 -5.73
C GLN A 118 -7.28 -23.70 -6.21
N LEU A 119 -6.83 -22.90 -7.18
CA LEU A 119 -5.44 -22.91 -7.62
C LEU A 119 -4.48 -22.36 -6.56
N GLU A 120 -4.90 -21.35 -5.80
CA GLU A 120 -4.10 -20.72 -4.75
C GLU A 120 -3.92 -21.65 -3.55
N ASP A 121 -5.01 -22.24 -3.06
CA ASP A 121 -4.98 -23.28 -2.03
C ASP A 121 -4.08 -24.46 -2.45
N ALA A 122 -4.19 -24.89 -3.72
CA ALA A 122 -3.36 -25.95 -4.25
C ALA A 122 -1.87 -25.55 -4.28
N ALA A 123 -1.54 -24.34 -4.76
CA ALA A 123 -0.17 -23.85 -4.81
C ALA A 123 0.44 -23.75 -3.40
N LEU A 124 -0.25 -23.10 -2.46
CA LEU A 124 0.18 -22.93 -1.08
C LEU A 124 0.33 -24.27 -0.34
N SER A 125 -0.49 -25.28 -0.66
CA SER A 125 -0.40 -26.62 -0.06
C SER A 125 0.97 -27.28 -0.25
N VAL A 126 1.71 -26.91 -1.30
CA VAL A 126 3.04 -27.44 -1.65
C VAL A 126 4.16 -26.93 -0.73
N LEU A 127 3.95 -25.82 -0.02
CA LEU A 127 4.93 -25.25 0.92
C LEU A 127 5.05 -26.07 2.21
N ASN A 128 4.10 -26.96 2.50
CA ASN A 128 4.15 -27.85 3.66
C ASN A 128 5.22 -28.94 3.49
N GLU A 129 6.07 -29.15 4.50
CA GLU A 129 7.20 -30.08 4.46
C GLU A 129 6.82 -31.55 4.14
N THR A 130 5.56 -31.93 4.32
CA THR A 130 5.02 -33.28 4.08
C THR A 130 4.32 -33.43 2.72
N CYS A 131 4.56 -32.55 1.74
CA CYS A 131 3.86 -32.58 0.46
C CYS A 131 4.14 -33.86 -0.36
N ASP A 132 3.10 -34.68 -0.57
CA ASP A 132 3.10 -35.80 -1.51
C ASP A 132 2.71 -35.31 -2.91
N LEU A 133 3.66 -35.39 -3.86
CA LEU A 133 3.46 -34.96 -5.23
C LEU A 133 2.32 -35.71 -5.93
N GLU A 134 2.06 -36.99 -5.63
CA GLU A 134 0.94 -37.70 -6.26
C GLU A 134 -0.41 -37.23 -5.74
N ARG A 135 -0.50 -36.89 -4.45
CA ARG A 135 -1.70 -36.31 -3.85
C ARG A 135 -1.94 -34.89 -4.37
N PHE A 136 -0.89 -34.08 -4.48
CA PHE A 136 -0.94 -32.76 -5.11
C PHE A 136 -1.40 -32.85 -6.57
N ASP A 137 -0.81 -33.75 -7.35
CA ASP A 137 -1.15 -33.95 -8.76
C ASP A 137 -2.61 -34.38 -8.97
N LYS A 138 -3.13 -35.26 -8.10
CA LYS A 138 -4.56 -35.64 -8.06
C LYS A 138 -5.46 -34.47 -7.64
N GLY A 139 -5.01 -33.62 -6.73
CA GLY A 139 -5.70 -32.39 -6.35
C GLY A 139 -5.87 -31.44 -7.54
N LEU A 140 -4.80 -31.18 -8.30
CA LEU A 140 -4.86 -30.36 -9.50
C LEU A 140 -5.78 -30.93 -10.60
N MET A 141 -5.88 -32.25 -10.71
CA MET A 141 -6.83 -32.90 -11.64
C MET A 141 -8.30 -32.78 -11.21
N ALA A 142 -8.57 -32.47 -9.93
CA ALA A 142 -9.92 -32.29 -9.41
C ALA A 142 -10.42 -30.83 -9.52
N ILE A 143 -9.51 -29.86 -9.77
CA ILE A 143 -9.87 -28.48 -10.07
C ILE A 143 -10.61 -28.43 -11.42
N GLY A 144 -11.70 -27.67 -11.46
CA GLY A 144 -12.55 -27.55 -12.65
C GLY A 144 -11.88 -26.86 -13.85
N SER A 145 -12.64 -26.68 -14.93
CA SER A 145 -12.23 -25.81 -16.03
C SER A 145 -12.52 -24.36 -15.71
N ALA A 146 -11.56 -23.47 -15.98
CA ALA A 146 -11.76 -22.01 -15.99
C ALA A 146 -13.00 -21.57 -16.81
N GLU A 147 -13.35 -22.33 -17.85
CA GLU A 147 -14.49 -22.06 -18.74
C GLU A 147 -15.86 -22.17 -18.03
N SER A 148 -15.94 -22.93 -16.93
CA SER A 148 -17.18 -23.08 -16.16
C SER A 148 -17.61 -21.77 -15.48
N LEU A 149 -16.69 -20.82 -15.27
CA LEU A 149 -16.99 -19.48 -14.75
C LEU A 149 -17.60 -18.56 -15.81
N LEU A 150 -17.25 -18.77 -17.08
CA LEU A 150 -17.66 -17.91 -18.20
C LEU A 150 -19.12 -18.16 -18.59
N SER A 151 -19.60 -19.37 -18.36
CA SER A 151 -20.89 -19.89 -18.84
C SER A 151 -22.13 -19.19 -18.28
N GLN A 152 -21.98 -18.38 -17.21
CA GLN A 152 -23.11 -17.84 -16.44
C GLN A 152 -23.33 -16.33 -16.51
N ARG A 153 -22.42 -15.53 -17.09
CA ARG A 153 -22.53 -14.05 -17.05
C ARG A 153 -22.45 -13.33 -18.40
N PHE A 154 -21.73 -13.86 -19.39
CA PHE A 154 -21.59 -13.17 -20.70
C PHE A 154 -21.54 -14.16 -21.87
N GLN A 155 -22.70 -14.51 -22.45
CA GLN A 155 -22.73 -15.12 -23.78
C GLN A 155 -22.55 -14.02 -24.84
N VAL A 156 -21.34 -13.93 -25.38
CA VAL A 156 -21.02 -13.07 -26.53
C VAL A 156 -21.14 -13.92 -27.77
N ASP A 157 -22.16 -13.66 -28.57
CA ASP A 157 -22.33 -14.29 -29.88
C ASP A 157 -21.25 -13.71 -30.82
N SER A 158 -20.29 -14.52 -31.25
CA SER A 158 -19.06 -14.14 -31.97
C SER A 158 -19.32 -13.76 -33.44
N GLY A 159 -20.31 -12.88 -33.66
CA GLY A 159 -20.78 -12.43 -34.97
C GLY A 159 -19.85 -11.42 -35.64
N ASN A 160 -19.08 -11.89 -36.62
CA ASN A 160 -18.16 -11.14 -37.50
C ASN A 160 -16.84 -10.67 -36.85
N SER A 161 -15.81 -11.50 -37.02
CA SER A 161 -14.40 -11.06 -37.00
C SER A 161 -14.21 -9.86 -37.93
N ALA A 162 -13.75 -8.73 -37.39
CA ALA A 162 -13.61 -7.49 -38.14
C ALA A 162 -12.48 -7.59 -39.17
N VAL A 163 -12.84 -7.65 -40.45
CA VAL A 163 -11.87 -7.65 -41.57
C VAL A 163 -11.03 -6.36 -41.49
N PRO A 164 -9.68 -6.45 -41.49
CA PRO A 164 -8.84 -5.27 -41.44
C PRO A 164 -8.99 -4.46 -42.73
N THR A 165 -9.55 -3.26 -42.60
CA THR A 165 -9.71 -2.29 -43.68
C THR A 165 -8.96 -1.01 -43.33
N ASN A 166 -8.41 -0.33 -44.33
CA ASN A 166 -7.64 0.94 -44.18
C ASN A 166 -8.52 2.15 -43.79
N GLY A 167 -9.71 1.92 -43.24
CA GLY A 167 -10.63 2.95 -42.77
C GLY A 167 -10.38 3.35 -41.31
N LYS A 168 -10.94 4.50 -40.91
CA LYS A 168 -11.05 4.85 -39.49
C LYS A 168 -12.01 3.86 -38.82
N LEU A 169 -11.68 3.40 -37.61
CA LEU A 169 -12.55 2.53 -36.82
C LEU A 169 -13.83 3.27 -36.45
N ALA A 170 -14.97 2.65 -36.74
CA ALA A 170 -16.27 3.01 -36.19
C ALA A 170 -16.91 1.72 -35.65
N LEU A 171 -17.20 1.69 -34.36
CA LEU A 171 -17.97 0.61 -33.74
C LEU A 171 -19.42 1.05 -33.65
N ARG A 172 -20.33 0.26 -34.23
CA ARG A 172 -21.77 0.45 -34.13
C ARG A 172 -22.32 -0.72 -33.32
N PHE A 173 -23.08 -0.39 -32.28
CA PHE A 173 -23.89 -1.34 -31.53
C PHE A 173 -25.34 -1.00 -31.85
N ASP A 174 -26.07 -1.99 -32.37
CA ASP A 174 -27.53 -1.88 -32.49
C ASP A 174 -28.13 -2.28 -31.14
N LEU A 175 -28.96 -1.40 -30.59
CA LEU A 175 -29.60 -1.52 -29.28
C LEU A 175 -31.11 -1.44 -29.44
N GLU A 176 -31.86 -2.17 -28.60
CA GLU A 176 -33.30 -1.99 -28.49
C GLU A 176 -33.64 -0.80 -27.58
N SER A 177 -32.80 -0.54 -26.57
CA SER A 177 -32.89 0.64 -25.68
C SER A 177 -31.51 1.18 -25.29
N LEU A 178 -31.40 2.48 -25.04
CA LEU A 178 -30.17 3.08 -24.49
C LEU A 178 -29.85 2.60 -23.07
N GLU A 179 -30.83 2.03 -22.36
CA GLU A 179 -30.66 1.40 -21.04
C GLU A 179 -29.76 0.15 -21.08
N GLU A 180 -29.56 -0.44 -22.26
CA GLU A 180 -28.71 -1.63 -22.49
C GLU A 180 -27.22 -1.29 -22.64
N THR A 181 -26.85 0.00 -22.58
CA THR A 181 -25.47 0.46 -22.80
C THR A 181 -24.45 -0.14 -21.83
N ASP A 182 -24.84 -0.43 -20.59
CA ASP A 182 -23.95 -1.07 -19.60
C ASP A 182 -23.52 -2.49 -20.04
N ALA A 183 -24.38 -3.22 -20.74
CA ALA A 183 -24.08 -4.55 -21.27
C ALA A 183 -23.12 -4.51 -22.48
N LEU A 184 -22.90 -3.34 -23.09
CA LEU A 184 -21.95 -3.17 -24.19
C LEU A 184 -20.50 -3.01 -23.73
N PHE A 185 -20.24 -2.48 -22.54
CA PHE A 185 -18.87 -2.18 -22.11
C PHE A 185 -17.92 -3.39 -22.12
N PRO A 186 -18.33 -4.62 -21.73
CA PRO A 186 -17.49 -5.81 -21.89
C PRO A 186 -17.13 -6.13 -23.36
N ARG A 187 -18.10 -6.01 -24.28
CA ARG A 187 -17.86 -6.25 -25.72
C ARG A 187 -16.96 -5.16 -26.33
N LEU A 188 -17.17 -3.92 -25.93
CA LEU A 188 -16.36 -2.78 -26.36
C LEU A 188 -14.93 -2.90 -25.84
N SER A 189 -14.72 -3.23 -24.56
CA SER A 189 -13.38 -3.37 -23.98
C SER A 189 -12.62 -4.52 -24.65
N GLN A 190 -13.24 -5.67 -24.85
CA GLN A 190 -12.67 -6.79 -25.60
C GLN A 190 -12.28 -6.39 -27.03
N SER A 191 -13.20 -5.79 -27.79
CA SER A 191 -12.96 -5.36 -29.19
C SER A 191 -11.84 -4.33 -29.32
N LEU A 192 -11.64 -3.48 -28.30
CA LEU A 192 -10.53 -2.53 -28.24
C LEU A 192 -9.22 -3.23 -27.87
N ILE A 193 -9.23 -4.13 -26.89
CA ILE A 193 -8.04 -4.91 -26.49
C ILE A 193 -7.52 -5.74 -27.69
N GLU A 194 -8.36 -6.54 -28.33
CA GLU A 194 -7.96 -7.37 -29.48
C GLU A 194 -7.38 -6.55 -30.65
N ARG A 195 -7.87 -5.31 -30.83
CA ARG A 195 -7.41 -4.43 -31.93
C ARG A 195 -6.14 -3.67 -31.61
N PHE A 196 -5.91 -3.28 -30.35
CA PHE A 196 -4.78 -2.44 -29.96
C PHE A 196 -3.65 -3.21 -29.25
N LEU A 197 -3.92 -4.42 -28.74
CA LEU A 197 -2.97 -5.30 -28.07
C LEU A 197 -3.01 -6.69 -28.73
N PRO A 198 -2.25 -6.94 -29.82
CA PRO A 198 -2.29 -8.20 -30.57
C PRO A 198 -1.78 -9.41 -29.78
N GLY A 199 -1.05 -9.18 -28.69
CA GLY A 199 -0.78 -10.15 -27.64
C GLY A 199 -0.74 -9.44 -26.29
N TYR A 200 -1.44 -9.95 -25.30
CA TYR A 200 -1.53 -9.32 -23.97
C TYR A 200 -1.49 -10.33 -22.84
N SER A 201 -1.08 -9.87 -21.65
CA SER A 201 -1.28 -10.59 -20.40
C SER A 201 -2.01 -9.74 -19.37
N ILE A 202 -2.78 -10.43 -18.53
CA ILE A 202 -3.47 -9.88 -17.36
C ILE A 202 -2.79 -10.49 -16.14
N TRP A 203 -2.49 -9.68 -15.14
CA TRP A 203 -1.93 -10.12 -13.86
C TRP A 203 -2.76 -9.52 -12.73
N ALA A 204 -3.02 -10.30 -11.69
CA ALA A 204 -3.63 -9.79 -10.48
C ALA A 204 -2.98 -10.37 -9.23
N SER A 205 -2.96 -9.57 -8.17
CA SER A 205 -2.72 -10.04 -6.81
C SER A 205 -3.82 -9.49 -5.92
N GLU A 206 -4.29 -10.29 -4.95
CA GLU A 206 -5.25 -9.82 -3.95
C GLU A 206 -4.63 -8.84 -2.94
N GLY A 207 -3.34 -8.55 -3.06
CA GLY A 207 -2.62 -7.72 -2.13
C GLY A 207 -2.02 -8.53 -0.98
N GLY A 208 -1.50 -7.81 -0.01
CA GLY A 208 -0.88 -8.32 1.20
C GLY A 208 -0.79 -7.20 2.23
N GLN A 209 -0.05 -7.42 3.32
CA GLN A 209 0.12 -6.38 4.35
C GLN A 209 0.89 -5.15 3.83
N THR A 210 1.75 -5.33 2.81
CA THR A 210 2.66 -4.30 2.28
C THR A 210 2.27 -3.74 0.91
N HIS A 211 1.27 -4.31 0.23
CA HIS A 211 0.87 -3.88 -1.11
C HIS A 211 -0.64 -4.11 -1.36
N LEU A 212 -1.28 -3.16 -2.05
CA LEU A 212 -2.71 -3.20 -2.33
C LEU A 212 -3.08 -4.30 -3.37
N PRO A 213 -4.33 -4.79 -3.35
CA PRO A 213 -4.87 -5.56 -4.47
C PRO A 213 -4.71 -4.77 -5.76
N ASN A 214 -4.25 -5.43 -6.81
CA ASN A 214 -4.01 -4.79 -8.10
C ASN A 214 -4.35 -5.73 -9.28
N LEU A 215 -4.78 -5.11 -10.37
CA LEU A 215 -5.07 -5.74 -11.66
C LEU A 215 -4.29 -4.97 -12.73
N LEU A 216 -3.52 -5.69 -13.52
CA LEU A 216 -2.53 -5.15 -14.43
C LEU A 216 -2.73 -5.74 -15.84
N PHE A 217 -2.65 -4.88 -16.85
CA PHE A 217 -2.65 -5.27 -18.25
C PHE A 217 -1.28 -4.95 -18.86
N CYS A 218 -0.70 -5.91 -19.58
CA CYS A 218 0.58 -5.78 -20.27
C CYS A 218 0.43 -6.15 -21.75
N GLU A 219 1.14 -5.45 -22.62
CA GLU A 219 1.43 -5.94 -23.97
C GLU A 219 2.47 -7.07 -23.85
N GLY A 220 2.15 -8.27 -24.34
CA GLY A 220 2.97 -9.47 -24.12
C GLY A 220 3.13 -9.83 -22.63
N LEU A 221 4.27 -10.42 -22.27
CA LEU A 221 4.69 -10.63 -20.88
C LEU A 221 5.31 -9.34 -20.29
N PRO A 222 5.29 -9.14 -18.96
CA PRO A 222 5.93 -7.98 -18.34
C PRO A 222 7.42 -7.86 -18.68
N PRO A 223 7.97 -6.64 -18.82
CA PRO A 223 9.40 -6.45 -19.05
C PRO A 223 10.28 -7.13 -17.98
N ILE A 224 11.42 -7.67 -18.42
CA ILE A 224 12.34 -8.44 -17.56
C ILE A 224 12.85 -7.61 -16.36
N ASP A 225 13.11 -6.32 -16.59
CA ASP A 225 13.57 -5.37 -15.56
C ASP A 225 12.45 -4.93 -14.60
N ALA A 226 11.18 -5.17 -14.95
CA ALA A 226 10.02 -4.93 -14.08
C ALA A 226 9.77 -6.06 -13.06
N TYR A 227 10.44 -7.21 -13.19
CA TYR A 227 10.18 -8.34 -12.31
C TYR A 227 10.64 -8.09 -10.86
N ALA A 228 11.63 -7.22 -10.65
CA ALA A 228 11.99 -6.75 -9.31
C ALA A 228 10.79 -6.11 -8.59
N SER A 229 9.95 -5.38 -9.33
CA SER A 229 8.73 -4.78 -8.82
C SER A 229 7.64 -5.82 -8.60
N PHE A 230 7.53 -6.86 -9.43
CA PHE A 230 6.61 -8.01 -9.21
C PHE A 230 6.83 -8.69 -7.86
N LEU A 231 8.08 -8.78 -7.39
CA LEU A 231 8.40 -9.31 -6.06
C LEU A 231 7.98 -8.39 -4.90
N GLN A 232 7.75 -7.10 -5.18
CA GLN A 232 7.33 -6.08 -4.19
C GLN A 232 5.82 -5.75 -4.25
N GLY A 233 5.13 -6.13 -5.34
CA GLY A 233 3.69 -6.38 -5.32
C GLY A 233 2.67 -5.27 -5.61
N MET A 234 2.92 -4.00 -5.97
CA MET A 234 4.09 -3.26 -6.48
C MET A 234 4.06 -1.81 -5.96
N PRO A 235 5.20 -1.10 -5.91
CA PRO A 235 5.36 0.05 -6.83
C PRO A 235 6.82 0.44 -7.16
N GLN A 236 7.28 0.22 -8.40
CA GLN A 236 7.53 1.26 -9.41
C GLN A 236 8.08 0.54 -10.66
N ALA A 237 7.54 0.83 -11.83
CA ALA A 237 7.81 0.08 -13.05
C ALA A 237 9.28 0.25 -13.54
N GLY A 238 9.89 -0.82 -14.04
CA GLY A 238 11.27 -0.82 -14.54
C GLY A 238 11.52 0.21 -15.65
N ARG A 239 12.80 0.50 -15.95
CA ARG A 239 13.19 1.54 -16.93
C ARG A 239 12.58 1.30 -18.32
N SER A 240 12.30 0.05 -18.67
CA SER A 240 11.69 -0.34 -19.94
C SER A 240 10.15 -0.38 -19.92
N TRP A 241 9.48 -0.03 -18.82
CA TRP A 241 8.05 -0.25 -18.64
C TRP A 241 7.24 1.05 -18.44
N LEU A 242 6.45 1.40 -19.45
CA LEU A 242 5.55 2.56 -19.45
C LEU A 242 4.23 2.23 -18.73
N LEU A 243 4.26 2.18 -17.39
CA LEU A 243 3.07 1.91 -16.58
C LEU A 243 2.13 3.13 -16.50
N GLN A 244 0.90 2.98 -17.01
CA GLN A 244 -0.20 3.91 -16.76
C GLN A 244 -1.10 3.35 -15.65
N SER A 245 -1.09 4.00 -14.48
CA SER A 245 -1.87 3.58 -13.32
C SER A 245 -3.20 4.35 -13.23
N TYR A 246 -4.31 3.62 -13.19
CA TYR A 246 -5.64 4.17 -12.99
C TYR A 246 -6.14 3.76 -11.60
N ARG A 247 -6.05 4.66 -10.61
CA ARG A 247 -6.69 4.45 -9.30
C ARG A 247 -8.11 4.99 -9.37
N GLN A 248 -9.10 4.13 -9.11
CA GLN A 248 -10.47 4.58 -8.94
C GLN A 248 -10.58 5.35 -7.62
N SER A 249 -10.54 6.68 -7.69
CA SER A 249 -11.09 7.52 -6.61
C SER A 249 -12.56 7.13 -6.43
N GLN A 250 -13.08 7.17 -5.20
CA GLN A 250 -14.50 6.90 -4.94
C GLN A 250 -15.37 7.99 -5.58
N SER A 251 -15.68 7.82 -6.86
CA SER A 251 -16.23 8.88 -7.71
C SER A 251 -17.03 8.35 -8.91
N VAL A 252 -17.65 7.17 -8.81
CA VAL A 252 -18.89 6.90 -9.54
C VAL A 252 -20.05 7.22 -8.60
N ARG A 253 -20.18 8.51 -8.23
CA ARG A 253 -21.42 9.00 -7.62
C ARG A 253 -22.49 8.89 -8.69
N LYS A 254 -23.49 8.02 -8.48
CA LYS A 254 -24.77 8.17 -9.16
C LYS A 254 -25.37 9.49 -8.66
N VAL A 255 -25.22 10.55 -9.45
CA VAL A 255 -25.70 11.89 -9.06
C VAL A 255 -27.23 11.88 -9.17
N GLU A 256 -27.89 11.53 -8.07
CA GLU A 256 -29.29 11.87 -7.89
C GLU A 256 -29.39 13.39 -7.76
N GLN A 257 -29.86 14.05 -8.83
CA GLN A 257 -30.08 15.49 -8.84
C GLN A 257 -31.27 15.85 -7.95
N THR A 258 -31.02 16.08 -6.66
CA THR A 258 -31.98 16.80 -5.81
C THR A 258 -32.06 18.26 -6.26
N VAL A 259 -33.16 18.60 -6.92
CA VAL A 259 -33.43 19.96 -7.40
C VAL A 259 -33.56 20.92 -6.22
N SER A 260 -32.65 21.89 -6.13
CA SER A 260 -32.68 22.94 -5.11
C SER A 260 -33.78 23.97 -5.39
N VAL A 261 -34.72 24.13 -4.47
CA VAL A 261 -35.64 25.27 -4.44
C VAL A 261 -35.12 26.28 -3.42
N SER A 262 -34.82 27.49 -3.88
CA SER A 262 -34.28 28.56 -3.03
C SER A 262 -35.35 29.22 -2.16
N LYS A 263 -34.97 29.65 -0.96
CA LYS A 263 -35.73 30.68 -0.21
C LYS A 263 -34.85 31.50 0.74
N ALA A 264 -34.74 32.77 0.35
CA ALA A 264 -34.55 34.01 1.13
C ALA A 264 -33.76 34.01 2.46
N GLU A 265 -32.82 34.95 2.52
CA GLU A 265 -32.13 35.41 3.73
C GLU A 265 -33.10 36.00 4.77
N VAL A 266 -32.72 35.89 6.05
CA VAL A 266 -33.14 36.83 7.11
C VAL A 266 -31.89 37.20 7.90
N THR A 267 -31.60 38.49 8.01
CA THR A 267 -30.47 39.03 8.78
C THR A 267 -30.79 39.00 10.27
N GLU A 268 -29.92 38.45 11.11
CA GLU A 268 -30.02 38.61 12.56
C GLU A 268 -28.68 39.02 13.18
N THR A 269 -28.73 40.06 14.00
CA THR A 269 -27.57 40.75 14.57
C THR A 269 -27.23 40.13 15.93
N GLN A 270 -26.06 39.49 16.09
CA GLN A 270 -25.61 39.03 17.41
C GLN A 270 -24.19 39.45 17.79
N VAL A 271 -24.17 40.42 18.72
CA VAL A 271 -23.29 40.57 19.89
C VAL A 271 -21.98 39.74 19.90
N MET A 272 -20.84 40.44 19.92
CA MET A 272 -19.54 39.86 20.24
C MET A 272 -19.50 39.34 21.70
N PRO A 273 -19.17 38.07 21.95
CA PRO A 273 -18.81 37.61 23.29
C PRO A 273 -17.45 38.19 23.71
N LEU A 274 -17.24 38.34 25.03
CA LEU A 274 -15.87 38.46 25.56
C LEU A 274 -15.04 37.26 25.09
N ALA A 275 -13.78 37.50 24.73
CA ALA A 275 -12.88 36.45 24.28
C ALA A 275 -12.75 35.35 25.36
N ALA A 276 -13.37 34.20 25.12
CA ALA A 276 -13.08 33.00 25.86
C ALA A 276 -11.62 32.60 25.61
N SER A 277 -10.93 32.16 26.66
CA SER A 277 -9.64 31.49 26.48
C SER A 277 -9.81 30.33 25.50
N PRO A 278 -8.84 30.07 24.61
CA PRO A 278 -8.94 28.94 23.69
C PRO A 278 -9.09 27.66 24.50
N ALA A 279 -10.03 26.79 24.08
CA ALA A 279 -10.29 25.52 24.77
C ALA A 279 -9.08 24.58 24.76
N TRP A 280 -8.09 24.87 23.92
CA TRP A 280 -6.80 24.18 23.84
C TRP A 280 -5.65 25.14 24.12
N THR A 281 -4.72 24.72 24.97
CA THR A 281 -3.45 25.41 25.21
C THR A 281 -2.29 24.48 24.91
N SER A 282 -1.32 24.95 24.14
CA SER A 282 -0.20 24.13 23.70
C SER A 282 1.15 24.83 23.83
N TYR A 283 2.21 24.03 23.79
CA TYR A 283 3.59 24.49 23.66
C TYR A 283 4.41 23.40 22.99
N GLY A 284 5.32 23.76 22.09
CA GLY A 284 6.24 22.84 21.44
C GLY A 284 7.69 23.35 21.41
N VAL A 285 8.65 22.44 21.48
CA VAL A 285 10.09 22.69 21.34
C VAL A 285 10.72 21.59 20.49
N THR A 286 11.65 21.99 19.62
CA THR A 286 12.50 21.08 18.84
C THR A 286 13.98 21.47 19.00
N VAL A 287 14.85 20.49 19.22
CA VAL A 287 16.30 20.69 19.43
C VAL A 287 17.15 19.66 18.70
N VAL A 288 18.37 20.04 18.32
CA VAL A 288 19.34 19.18 17.59
C VAL A 288 19.78 17.95 18.40
N GLY A 289 19.71 18.00 19.73
CA GLY A 289 20.36 17.02 20.61
C GLY A 289 21.87 17.25 20.75
N ASN A 290 22.58 16.27 21.31
CA ASN A 290 24.01 16.36 21.66
C ASN A 290 24.95 15.71 20.62
N LYS A 291 24.43 14.97 19.64
CA LYS A 291 25.23 14.17 18.69
C LYS A 291 25.01 14.50 17.21
N ARG A 292 23.78 14.83 16.81
CA ARG A 292 23.50 15.30 15.44
C ARG A 292 24.11 16.69 15.21
N LYS A 293 24.29 17.08 13.94
CA LYS A 293 24.81 18.40 13.53
C LYS A 293 23.72 19.37 13.04
N HIS A 294 22.60 18.80 12.61
CA HIS A 294 21.45 19.50 12.05
C HIS A 294 20.20 18.98 12.75
N ASN A 295 19.13 19.77 12.68
CA ASN A 295 17.81 19.34 13.10
C ASN A 295 17.02 18.96 11.85
N GLU A 296 16.76 17.66 11.71
CA GLU A 296 15.95 17.05 10.67
C GLU A 296 14.48 16.94 11.09
N ASP A 297 14.15 17.17 12.37
CA ASP A 297 12.77 17.32 12.85
C ASP A 297 12.12 18.66 12.44
N ALA A 298 10.79 18.64 12.34
CA ALA A 298 9.93 19.80 12.29
C ALA A 298 8.66 19.60 13.13
N MET A 299 8.04 20.71 13.56
CA MET A 299 6.76 20.69 14.28
C MET A 299 5.82 21.84 13.87
N LEU A 300 4.52 21.60 13.95
CA LEU A 300 3.47 22.62 13.85
C LEU A 300 2.76 22.74 15.20
N ASP A 301 2.75 23.93 15.78
CA ASP A 301 1.96 24.24 16.98
C ASP A 301 0.91 25.30 16.60
N SER A 302 -0.31 24.87 16.28
CA SER A 302 -1.39 25.75 15.82
C SER A 302 -2.71 25.49 16.55
N PRO A 303 -2.85 25.93 17.82
CA PRO A 303 -4.10 25.82 18.57
C PRO A 303 -5.25 26.62 17.91
N ALA A 304 -4.94 27.62 17.09
CA ALA A 304 -5.92 28.39 16.31
C ALA A 304 -6.53 27.57 15.15
N LEU A 305 -5.76 26.64 14.55
CA LEU A 305 -6.29 25.68 13.58
C LEU A 305 -6.82 24.40 14.25
N GLY A 306 -6.60 24.22 15.56
CA GLY A 306 -6.82 22.94 16.23
C GLY A 306 -5.93 21.83 15.66
N LEU A 307 -4.71 22.16 15.24
CA LEU A 307 -3.79 21.24 14.57
C LEU A 307 -2.39 21.32 15.18
N TRP A 308 -1.89 20.17 15.61
CA TRP A 308 -0.52 19.99 16.09
C TRP A 308 0.14 18.85 15.33
N VAL A 309 1.40 19.01 14.95
CA VAL A 309 2.14 18.03 14.13
C VAL A 309 3.57 17.92 14.63
N VAL A 310 4.12 16.71 14.65
CA VAL A 310 5.56 16.43 14.73
C VAL A 310 5.94 15.55 13.54
N ALA A 311 7.08 15.85 12.92
CA ALA A 311 7.59 15.16 11.73
C ALA A 311 9.12 14.99 11.86
N ASP A 312 9.59 13.75 11.89
CA ASP A 312 11.00 13.36 12.06
C ASP A 312 11.60 13.00 10.69
N GLY A 313 12.56 13.80 10.23
CA GLY A 313 13.08 13.77 8.87
C GLY A 313 14.14 12.67 8.66
N MET A 314 13.88 11.75 7.73
CA MET A 314 14.79 10.63 7.42
C MET A 314 15.44 10.76 6.03
N GLY A 315 16.78 10.74 6.03
CA GLY A 315 17.63 10.72 4.85
C GLY A 315 19.03 11.20 5.23
N GLY A 316 20.09 10.49 4.84
CA GLY A 316 21.44 10.66 5.43
C GLY A 316 22.19 11.99 5.20
N HIS A 317 21.52 13.02 4.66
CA HIS A 317 22.02 14.36 4.31
C HIS A 317 20.87 15.40 4.46
N GLN A 318 21.05 16.64 3.94
CA GLN A 318 20.08 17.76 3.92
C GLN A 318 18.79 17.46 3.09
N SER A 319 18.09 16.38 3.43
CA SER A 319 16.90 15.92 2.74
C SER A 319 15.82 15.49 3.72
N GLY A 320 16.19 14.95 4.90
CA GLY A 320 15.25 14.77 6.01
C GLY A 320 14.63 16.10 6.47
N ASP A 321 15.47 17.13 6.67
CA ASP A 321 15.04 18.47 7.10
C ASP A 321 14.22 19.24 6.03
N VAL A 322 14.31 18.83 4.77
CA VAL A 322 13.46 19.31 3.68
C VAL A 322 12.10 18.60 3.70
N ALA A 323 12.08 17.29 3.96
CA ALA A 323 10.85 16.50 4.00
C ALA A 323 9.96 16.86 5.19
N SER A 324 10.52 16.94 6.40
CA SER A 324 9.78 17.27 7.63
C SER A 324 9.19 18.68 7.58
N ARG A 325 9.99 19.67 7.11
CA ARG A 325 9.50 21.05 6.90
C ARG A 325 8.44 21.12 5.81
N LEU A 326 8.60 20.40 4.69
CA LEU A 326 7.56 20.38 3.65
C LEU A 326 6.22 19.87 4.19
N VAL A 327 6.22 18.89 5.09
CA VAL A 327 5.00 18.43 5.80
C VAL A 327 4.43 19.55 6.67
N VAL A 328 5.22 20.11 7.57
CA VAL A 328 4.78 21.15 8.52
C VAL A 328 4.28 22.42 7.80
N ASP A 329 5.06 22.96 6.87
CA ASP A 329 4.73 24.16 6.12
C ASP A 329 3.44 23.93 5.31
N SER A 330 3.33 22.79 4.63
CA SER A 330 2.13 22.46 3.84
C SER A 330 0.87 22.24 4.66
N LEU A 331 0.98 21.75 5.90
CA LEU A 331 -0.15 21.61 6.80
C LEU A 331 -0.52 22.95 7.47
N SER A 332 0.45 23.84 7.69
CA SER A 332 0.21 25.19 8.23
C SER A 332 -0.66 26.07 7.33
N THR A 333 -0.70 25.81 6.02
CA THR A 333 -1.54 26.54 5.05
C THR A 333 -2.97 26.01 4.93
N LEU A 334 -3.40 25.08 5.79
CA LEU A 334 -4.76 24.54 5.71
C LEU A 334 -5.76 25.47 6.40
N GLU A 335 -6.90 25.68 5.75
CA GLU A 335 -8.05 26.38 6.31
C GLU A 335 -9.16 25.35 6.58
N PHE A 336 -9.66 25.33 7.81
CA PHE A 336 -10.69 24.39 8.23
C PHE A 336 -12.04 25.08 8.42
N THR A 337 -12.99 24.78 7.53
CA THR A 337 -14.34 25.36 7.53
C THR A 337 -15.43 24.36 7.94
N GLU A 338 -15.15 23.06 7.93
CA GLU A 338 -16.12 21.98 8.06
C GLU A 338 -15.96 21.17 9.37
N ASN A 339 -16.63 20.01 9.49
CA ASN A 339 -16.56 19.09 10.63
C ASN A 339 -15.20 18.36 10.73
N LEU A 340 -14.95 17.67 11.85
CA LEU A 340 -13.68 16.98 12.08
C LEU A 340 -13.36 15.94 10.98
N ASP A 341 -14.35 15.21 10.48
CA ASP A 341 -14.13 14.19 9.44
C ASP A 341 -13.60 14.81 8.13
N SER A 342 -14.17 15.93 7.68
CA SER A 342 -13.68 16.67 6.51
C SER A 342 -12.28 17.27 6.74
N GLN A 343 -11.97 17.72 7.97
CA GLN A 343 -10.62 18.17 8.34
C GLN A 343 -9.61 17.01 8.27
N VAL A 344 -9.97 15.83 8.75
CA VAL A 344 -9.16 14.60 8.67
C VAL A 344 -8.93 14.20 7.21
N GLU A 345 -9.98 14.16 6.38
CA GLU A 345 -9.87 13.88 4.95
C GLU A 345 -8.97 14.88 4.23
N THR A 346 -9.06 16.17 4.59
CA THR A 346 -8.23 17.25 4.06
C THR A 346 -6.76 17.07 4.41
N VAL A 347 -6.45 16.76 5.68
CA VAL A 347 -5.06 16.50 6.13
C VAL A 347 -4.50 15.23 5.48
N CYS A 348 -5.25 14.14 5.45
CA CYS A 348 -4.84 12.90 4.78
C CYS A 348 -4.55 13.13 3.28
N SER A 349 -5.43 13.85 2.59
CA SER A 349 -5.25 14.19 1.16
C SER A 349 -4.03 15.09 0.93
N LYS A 350 -3.77 16.04 1.84
CA LYS A 350 -2.59 16.91 1.78
C LYS A 350 -1.31 16.12 2.01
N LEU A 351 -1.27 15.22 2.99
CA LEU A 351 -0.14 14.31 3.26
C LEU A 351 0.13 13.34 2.11
N GLN A 352 -0.90 12.77 1.49
CA GLN A 352 -0.75 11.95 0.28
C GLN A 352 -0.14 12.74 -0.88
N LYS A 353 -0.57 13.99 -1.10
CA LYS A 353 0.04 14.83 -2.13
C LYS A 353 1.52 15.14 -1.84
N ILE A 354 1.86 15.45 -0.59
CA ILE A 354 3.24 15.71 -0.17
C ILE A 354 4.10 14.45 -0.35
N ASN A 355 3.56 13.28 -0.05
CA ASN A 355 4.20 11.99 -0.32
C ASN A 355 4.54 11.83 -1.81
N ASP A 356 3.58 12.09 -2.70
CA ASP A 356 3.78 12.01 -4.14
C ASP A 356 4.82 13.05 -4.64
N ASP A 357 4.82 14.25 -4.06
CA ASP A 357 5.80 15.31 -4.36
C ASP A 357 7.22 14.89 -3.90
N LEU A 358 7.37 14.35 -2.69
CA LEU A 358 8.65 13.86 -2.16
C LEU A 358 9.17 12.64 -2.92
N CYS A 359 8.31 11.67 -3.25
CA CYS A 359 8.70 10.51 -4.05
C CYS A 359 9.17 10.90 -5.46
N ARG A 360 8.49 11.87 -6.10
CA ARG A 360 8.92 12.44 -7.39
C ARG A 360 10.24 13.20 -7.28
N PHE A 361 10.47 13.91 -6.17
CA PHE A 361 11.72 14.61 -5.91
C PHE A 361 12.89 13.63 -5.69
N ALA A 362 12.69 12.58 -4.87
CA ALA A 362 13.69 11.54 -4.63
C ALA A 362 14.08 10.80 -5.93
N ALA A 363 13.11 10.51 -6.81
CA ALA A 363 13.37 9.90 -8.12
C ALA A 363 14.19 10.78 -9.08
N GLY A 364 14.27 12.09 -8.85
CA GLY A 364 15.11 13.02 -9.61
C GLY A 364 16.54 13.17 -9.08
N ILE A 365 16.85 12.63 -7.90
CA ILE A 365 18.17 12.68 -7.24
C ILE A 365 18.96 11.40 -7.58
N GLN A 366 20.27 11.40 -7.30
CA GLN A 366 21.14 10.23 -7.51
C GLN A 366 20.56 8.95 -6.89
N GLN A 367 20.72 7.82 -7.60
CA GLN A 367 20.16 6.52 -7.23
C GLN A 367 20.49 6.13 -5.78
N GLY A 368 19.45 5.88 -4.97
CA GLY A 368 19.56 5.29 -3.63
C GLY A 368 19.24 6.22 -2.45
N SER A 369 19.02 7.52 -2.66
CA SER A 369 18.66 8.45 -1.59
C SER A 369 17.17 8.37 -1.25
N ILE A 370 16.83 7.83 -0.07
CA ILE A 370 15.51 7.98 0.53
C ILE A 370 15.38 9.41 1.06
N VAL A 371 14.30 10.10 0.68
CA VAL A 371 13.92 11.42 1.17
C VAL A 371 12.53 11.29 1.76
N GLY A 372 12.43 11.22 3.09
CA GLY A 372 11.15 11.07 3.75
C GLY A 372 11.11 11.66 5.14
N THR A 373 9.97 11.54 5.79
CA THR A 373 9.74 11.98 7.16
C THR A 373 8.66 11.11 7.80
N THR A 374 8.73 10.87 9.10
CA THR A 374 7.55 10.45 9.85
C THR A 374 6.53 11.59 9.85
N VAL A 375 5.30 11.29 10.26
CA VAL A 375 4.36 12.31 10.70
C VAL A 375 3.51 11.72 11.82
N VAL A 376 3.31 12.50 12.87
CA VAL A 376 2.22 12.32 13.83
C VAL A 376 1.48 13.65 13.99
N ALA A 377 0.18 13.63 13.81
CA ALA A 377 -0.67 14.81 13.89
C ALA A 377 -1.86 14.58 14.81
N LEU A 378 -2.20 15.60 15.61
CA LEU A 378 -3.40 15.71 16.40
C LEU A 378 -4.27 16.82 15.80
N LEU A 379 -5.49 16.47 15.41
CA LEU A 379 -6.56 17.42 15.06
C LEU A 379 -7.56 17.47 16.21
N ALA A 380 -8.06 18.67 16.54
CA ALA A 380 -9.16 18.86 17.47
C ALA A 380 -10.16 19.90 16.97
N LYS A 381 -11.45 19.55 17.03
CA LYS A 381 -12.57 20.48 16.86
C LYS A 381 -13.42 20.45 18.13
N ASN A 382 -13.31 21.49 18.96
CA ASN A 382 -13.82 21.49 20.33
C ASN A 382 -13.23 20.30 21.12
N ALA A 383 -14.07 19.40 21.64
CA ALA A 383 -13.63 18.16 22.31
C ALA A 383 -13.41 16.98 21.34
N GLU A 384 -13.89 17.07 20.09
CA GLU A 384 -13.74 15.98 19.12
C GLU A 384 -12.32 15.96 18.59
N CYS A 385 -11.63 14.81 18.66
CA CYS A 385 -10.23 14.69 18.28
C CYS A 385 -9.97 13.55 17.31
N ALA A 386 -8.96 13.71 16.46
CA ALA A 386 -8.43 12.66 15.61
C ALA A 386 -6.89 12.70 15.62
N ALA A 387 -6.27 11.53 15.71
CA ALA A 387 -4.84 11.37 15.47
C ALA A 387 -4.62 10.72 14.10
N ILE A 388 -3.61 11.21 13.37
CA ILE A 388 -3.23 10.77 12.02
C ILE A 388 -1.71 10.55 12.03
N TRP A 389 -1.21 9.37 11.65
CA TRP A 389 0.24 9.13 11.67
C TRP A 389 0.77 8.11 10.66
N ALA A 390 2.07 8.24 10.37
CA ALA A 390 2.92 7.26 9.69
C ALA A 390 4.35 7.38 10.24
N GLY A 391 4.98 6.25 10.61
CA GLY A 391 6.29 6.21 11.27
C GLY A 391 6.22 5.80 12.74
N ASP A 392 7.34 5.98 13.45
CA ASP A 392 7.53 5.68 14.88
C ASP A 392 7.50 6.93 15.79
N SER A 393 7.24 8.13 15.26
CA SER A 393 6.87 9.29 16.09
C SER A 393 5.49 9.10 16.73
N ARG A 394 5.36 9.46 18.00
CA ARG A 394 4.24 9.00 18.85
C ARG A 394 3.31 10.12 19.32
N LEU A 395 2.06 9.74 19.56
CA LEU A 395 1.08 10.51 20.35
C LEU A 395 0.73 9.71 21.61
N TYR A 396 0.80 10.35 22.76
CA TYR A 396 0.31 9.83 24.04
C TYR A 396 -0.81 10.71 24.60
N GLN A 397 -1.68 10.11 25.41
CA GLN A 397 -2.66 10.79 26.26
C GLN A 397 -2.29 10.60 27.73
N LEU A 398 -2.34 11.68 28.52
CA LEU A 398 -2.41 11.65 29.98
C LEU A 398 -3.83 12.06 30.40
N ARG A 399 -4.59 11.12 30.98
CA ARG A 399 -5.95 11.34 31.48
C ARG A 399 -6.09 10.78 32.88
N ASN A 400 -6.46 11.61 33.86
CA ASN A 400 -6.66 11.20 35.26
C ASN A 400 -5.46 10.41 35.86
N GLY A 401 -4.23 10.74 35.44
CA GLY A 401 -3.00 10.04 35.86
C GLY A 401 -2.70 8.75 35.10
N ALA A 402 -3.57 8.26 34.23
CA ALA A 402 -3.26 7.18 33.29
C ALA A 402 -2.57 7.76 32.04
N PHE A 403 -1.37 7.26 31.75
CA PHE A 403 -0.59 7.61 30.55
C PHE A 403 -0.70 6.46 29.55
N THR A 404 -1.17 6.74 28.33
CA THR A 404 -1.41 5.72 27.30
C THR A 404 -0.97 6.20 25.93
N GLN A 405 -0.20 5.37 25.21
CA GLN A 405 0.09 5.61 23.81
C GLN A 405 -1.18 5.46 22.97
N ILE A 406 -1.46 6.44 22.10
CA ILE A 406 -2.62 6.49 21.21
C ILE A 406 -2.26 5.97 19.82
N THR A 407 -1.09 6.36 19.32
CA THR A 407 -0.53 5.86 18.06
C THR A 407 0.09 4.49 18.26
N ARG A 408 0.38 3.80 17.17
CA ARG A 408 1.20 2.59 17.18
C ARG A 408 2.35 2.71 16.19
N ASP A 409 3.55 2.39 16.63
CA ASP A 409 4.74 2.59 15.83
C ASP A 409 4.72 1.72 14.57
N HIS A 410 5.05 2.33 13.44
CA HIS A 410 5.23 1.64 12.18
C HIS A 410 6.69 1.19 12.06
N THR A 411 7.06 0.17 12.84
CA THR A 411 8.37 -0.48 12.76
C THR A 411 8.24 -1.93 12.29
N LEU A 412 9.33 -2.46 11.71
CA LEU A 412 9.42 -3.85 11.29
C LEU A 412 9.18 -4.82 12.46
N ILE A 413 9.57 -4.43 13.68
CA ILE A 413 9.33 -5.22 14.88
C ILE A 413 7.85 -5.31 15.22
N ASP A 414 7.11 -4.20 15.14
CA ASP A 414 5.68 -4.16 15.42
C ASP A 414 4.88 -5.00 14.42
N GLU A 415 5.22 -4.95 13.12
CA GLU A 415 4.60 -5.79 12.09
C GLU A 415 4.89 -7.29 12.30
N LEU A 416 6.10 -7.65 12.72
CA LEU A 416 6.48 -9.03 13.06
C LEU A 416 5.83 -9.55 14.34
N MET A 417 5.50 -8.67 15.30
CA MET A 417 4.74 -9.05 16.49
C MET A 417 3.26 -9.30 16.19
N ASP A 418 2.63 -8.46 15.36
CA ASP A 418 1.21 -8.58 15.01
C ASP A 418 0.89 -9.81 14.17
N SER A 419 1.80 -10.18 13.25
CA SER A 419 1.69 -11.40 12.46
C SER A 419 1.86 -12.68 13.27
N GLY A 420 2.14 -12.59 14.59
CA GLY A 420 2.39 -13.72 15.48
C GLY A 420 3.74 -14.43 15.21
N VAL A 421 4.56 -13.89 14.32
CA VAL A 421 5.87 -14.43 13.94
C VAL A 421 6.92 -14.18 15.02
N MET A 422 6.74 -13.16 15.87
CA MET A 422 7.68 -12.77 16.91
C MET A 422 7.02 -12.39 18.24
N SER A 423 7.64 -12.75 19.37
CA SER A 423 7.22 -12.29 20.70
C SER A 423 7.96 -11.00 21.13
N ARG A 424 7.36 -10.21 22.04
CA ARG A 424 8.01 -9.01 22.63
C ARG A 424 9.40 -9.28 23.22
N GLU A 425 9.61 -10.49 23.75
CA GLU A 425 10.87 -10.91 24.37
C GLU A 425 11.98 -11.21 23.35
N MET A 426 11.59 -11.61 22.13
CA MET A 426 12.48 -11.80 20.99
C MET A 426 12.76 -10.47 20.28
N ALA A 427 11.73 -9.64 20.10
CA ALA A 427 11.81 -8.30 19.54
C ALA A 427 12.88 -7.44 20.22
N ALA A 428 12.87 -7.38 21.56
CA ALA A 428 13.82 -6.60 22.36
C ALA A 428 15.30 -7.01 22.24
N ARG A 429 15.62 -8.08 21.48
CA ARG A 429 16.99 -8.61 21.29
C ARG A 429 17.47 -8.52 19.84
N GLN A 430 16.65 -8.04 18.91
CA GLN A 430 16.96 -8.07 17.48
C GLN A 430 17.74 -6.83 17.04
N VAL A 431 18.86 -7.04 16.33
CA VAL A 431 19.65 -5.95 15.74
C VAL A 431 18.97 -5.51 14.44
N GLY A 432 18.76 -4.20 14.27
CA GLY A 432 17.92 -3.65 13.20
C GLY A 432 16.49 -3.30 13.63
N ALA A 433 16.22 -3.24 14.94
CA ALA A 433 14.90 -2.99 15.53
C ALA A 433 14.14 -1.75 15.00
N ASN A 434 14.85 -0.67 14.67
CA ASN A 434 14.27 0.64 14.39
C ASN A 434 14.08 0.90 12.88
N VAL A 435 13.84 -0.14 12.07
CA VAL A 435 13.51 0.05 10.64
C VAL A 435 12.05 0.48 10.55
N ILE A 436 11.85 1.75 10.22
CA ILE A 436 10.54 2.36 10.00
C ILE A 436 9.90 1.76 8.74
N THR A 437 8.68 1.24 8.84
CA THR A 437 7.96 0.57 7.75
C THR A 437 6.94 1.47 7.05
N ARG A 438 6.67 2.69 7.54
CA ARG A 438 5.83 3.69 6.88
C ARG A 438 6.35 5.09 7.13
N ALA A 439 6.49 5.91 6.08
CA ALA A 439 6.92 7.30 6.19
C ALA A 439 6.45 8.11 4.97
N VAL A 440 6.18 9.40 5.15
CA VAL A 440 5.87 10.34 4.06
C VAL A 440 7.12 10.50 3.19
N GLY A 441 7.00 10.26 1.88
CA GLY A 441 8.14 10.25 0.95
C GLY A 441 8.96 8.96 0.96
N GLY A 442 8.85 8.14 2.01
CA GLY A 442 9.50 6.83 2.10
C GLY A 442 8.82 5.72 1.28
N GLN A 443 7.56 5.94 0.85
CA GLN A 443 6.76 4.95 0.12
C GLN A 443 5.90 5.60 -0.96
N LEU A 444 5.72 4.93 -2.10
CA LEU A 444 4.93 5.46 -3.22
C LEU A 444 3.41 5.43 -3.02
N THR A 445 2.92 4.85 -1.93
CA THR A 445 1.57 5.08 -1.43
C THR A 445 1.65 5.13 0.07
N LEU A 446 1.46 6.34 0.63
CA LEU A 446 1.43 6.56 2.06
C LEU A 446 0.18 5.93 2.66
N ALA A 447 0.36 4.89 3.47
CA ALA A 447 -0.66 4.42 4.40
C ALA A 447 -0.58 5.27 5.68
N LEU A 448 -1.70 5.93 6.00
CA LEU A 448 -1.89 6.69 7.24
C LEU A 448 -2.86 5.92 8.12
N ASP A 449 -2.46 5.66 9.37
CA ASP A 449 -3.40 5.19 10.38
C ASP A 449 -4.13 6.41 10.98
N VAL A 450 -5.41 6.23 11.29
CA VAL A 450 -6.28 7.30 11.81
C VAL A 450 -7.16 6.75 12.94
N VAL A 451 -7.11 7.37 14.11
CA VAL A 451 -7.98 7.06 15.26
C VAL A 451 -8.72 8.30 15.73
N ARG A 452 -10.00 8.14 16.09
CA ARG A 452 -10.89 9.20 16.59
C ARG A 452 -11.20 8.98 18.07
N PHE A 453 -11.24 10.05 18.84
CA PHE A 453 -11.55 10.02 20.27
C PHE A 453 -12.14 11.35 20.72
N GLN A 454 -12.61 11.41 21.98
CA GLN A 454 -13.13 12.61 22.62
C GLN A 454 -12.17 13.03 23.74
N ALA A 455 -11.82 14.31 23.77
CA ALA A 455 -11.09 14.94 24.87
C ALA A 455 -12.03 15.25 26.05
N VAL A 456 -11.46 15.23 27.25
CA VAL A 456 -12.11 15.57 28.52
C VAL A 456 -11.27 16.67 29.18
N SER A 457 -11.91 17.64 29.82
CA SER A 457 -11.22 18.77 30.46
C SER A 457 -10.13 18.28 31.42
N GLY A 458 -8.90 18.79 31.26
CA GLY A 458 -7.69 18.35 31.96
C GLY A 458 -6.90 17.23 31.26
N ASP A 459 -7.34 16.73 30.11
CA ASP A 459 -6.52 15.83 29.28
C ASP A 459 -5.30 16.57 28.72
N ARG A 460 -4.16 15.89 28.76
CA ARG A 460 -2.92 16.32 28.08
C ARG A 460 -2.52 15.33 27.03
N TYR A 461 -2.03 15.84 25.91
CA TYR A 461 -1.56 15.09 24.77
C TYR A 461 -0.11 15.44 24.48
N LEU A 462 0.73 14.43 24.30
CA LEU A 462 2.14 14.60 23.96
C LEU A 462 2.37 14.03 22.56
N LEU A 463 2.85 14.86 21.63
CA LEU A 463 3.44 14.44 20.37
C LEU A 463 4.97 14.50 20.51
N CYS A 464 5.68 13.46 20.09
CA CYS A 464 7.14 13.45 20.12
C CYS A 464 7.80 12.68 18.96
N SER A 465 9.01 13.10 18.60
CA SER A 465 9.94 12.31 17.77
C SER A 465 10.68 11.27 18.61
N ASP A 466 11.41 10.37 17.92
CA ASP A 466 11.97 9.17 18.52
C ASP A 466 13.06 9.46 19.59
N GLY A 467 13.70 10.63 19.49
CA GLY A 467 14.75 11.08 20.41
C GLY A 467 14.24 11.42 21.81
N LEU A 468 12.93 11.48 22.03
CA LEU A 468 12.36 11.54 23.37
C LEU A 468 12.21 10.15 24.00
N ASP A 469 11.42 9.25 23.39
CA ASP A 469 11.09 7.95 24.01
C ASP A 469 12.25 6.94 23.99
N LYS A 470 13.26 7.15 23.12
CA LYS A 470 14.52 6.39 23.16
C LYS A 470 15.47 6.87 24.26
N GLU A 471 15.23 8.04 24.87
CA GLU A 471 16.01 8.57 26.00
C GLU A 471 15.24 8.50 27.34
N LEU A 472 13.91 8.67 27.37
CA LEU A 472 13.06 8.67 28.58
C LEU A 472 12.03 7.54 28.57
N SER A 473 11.77 6.91 29.72
CA SER A 473 10.73 5.89 29.85
C SER A 473 9.33 6.49 30.00
N GLU A 474 8.29 5.76 29.60
CA GLU A 474 6.88 6.21 29.70
C GLU A 474 6.49 6.70 31.10
N ALA A 475 6.99 6.06 32.16
CA ALA A 475 6.72 6.47 33.54
C ALA A 475 7.33 7.86 33.87
N GLU A 476 8.54 8.13 33.39
CA GLU A 476 9.22 9.42 33.58
C GLU A 476 8.54 10.52 32.76
N ILE A 477 8.13 10.19 31.53
CA ILE A 477 7.35 11.08 30.68
C ILE A 477 6.00 11.42 31.36
N ALA A 478 5.30 10.43 31.90
CA ALA A 478 4.03 10.62 32.62
C ALA A 478 4.18 11.53 33.85
N GLU A 479 5.24 11.34 34.65
CA GLU A 479 5.54 12.19 35.82
C GLU A 479 5.78 13.64 35.42
N LEU A 480 6.57 13.88 34.36
CA LEU A 480 6.84 15.25 33.87
C LEU A 480 5.61 15.90 33.23
N MET A 481 4.78 15.13 32.53
CA MET A 481 3.53 15.60 31.90
C MET A 481 2.46 15.99 32.93
N ALA A 482 2.48 15.40 34.13
CA ALA A 482 1.45 15.59 35.15
C ALA A 482 1.54 16.93 35.93
N VAL A 483 2.60 17.71 35.76
CA VAL A 483 2.89 18.88 36.62
C VAL A 483 3.06 20.16 35.80
N GLY A 484 2.60 21.30 36.34
CA GLY A 484 2.82 22.63 35.75
C GLY A 484 2.00 22.88 34.48
N SER A 485 2.43 23.82 33.65
CA SER A 485 1.85 24.12 32.33
C SER A 485 2.48 23.28 31.21
N CYS A 486 1.87 23.27 30.02
CA CYS A 486 2.46 22.68 28.81
C CYS A 486 3.92 23.12 28.60
N GLN A 487 4.22 24.41 28.80
CA GLN A 487 5.58 24.93 28.70
C GLN A 487 6.54 24.26 29.69
N SER A 488 6.21 24.23 30.98
CA SER A 488 7.11 23.62 31.98
C SER A 488 7.27 22.11 31.79
N ALA A 489 6.24 21.41 31.30
CA ALA A 489 6.32 19.99 30.98
C ALA A 489 7.29 19.74 29.80
N VAL A 490 7.15 20.49 28.71
CA VAL A 490 8.04 20.41 27.53
C VAL A 490 9.47 20.78 27.90
N GLU A 491 9.69 21.88 28.63
CA GLU A 491 11.01 22.28 29.10
C GLU A 491 11.65 21.20 29.98
N ALA A 492 10.89 20.55 30.88
CA ALA A 492 11.39 19.46 31.70
C ALA A 492 11.76 18.22 30.87
N LEU A 493 10.90 17.82 29.93
CA LEU A 493 11.12 16.68 29.02
C LEU A 493 12.41 16.87 28.19
N ILE A 494 12.55 18.02 27.54
CA ILE A 494 13.73 18.38 26.74
C ILE A 494 15.00 18.39 27.62
N ASN A 495 14.96 19.03 28.79
CA ASN A 495 16.12 19.10 29.68
C ASN A 495 16.52 17.71 30.21
N GLN A 496 15.56 16.85 30.57
CA GLN A 496 15.86 15.50 31.06
C GLN A 496 16.45 14.62 29.96
N ALA A 497 15.89 14.65 28.74
CA ALA A 497 16.42 13.90 27.60
C ALA A 497 17.84 14.37 27.19
N LEU A 498 18.07 15.69 27.14
CA LEU A 498 19.40 16.27 26.88
C LEU A 498 20.43 15.91 27.98
N SER A 499 19.99 15.76 29.24
CA SER A 499 20.88 15.38 30.36
C SER A 499 21.36 13.92 30.31
N ARG A 500 20.71 13.06 29.51
CA ARG A 500 21.09 11.66 29.30
C ARG A 500 22.17 11.54 28.24
N SER A 501 21.83 11.04 27.05
CA SER A 501 22.74 11.08 25.91
C SER A 501 22.32 12.07 24.83
N GLY A 502 21.03 12.35 24.65
CA GLY A 502 20.49 13.20 23.59
C GLY A 502 21.06 12.80 22.22
N ARG A 503 20.92 11.51 21.87
CA ARG A 503 21.60 10.93 20.68
C ARG A 503 21.04 11.41 19.36
N ASP A 504 19.76 11.75 19.33
CA ASP A 504 19.09 12.20 18.12
C ASP A 504 18.51 13.61 18.27
N ASN A 505 17.84 14.08 17.22
CA ASN A 505 16.95 15.23 17.31
C ASN A 505 15.81 14.94 18.29
N ILE A 506 15.36 15.96 19.01
CA ILE A 506 14.35 15.80 20.06
C ILE A 506 13.29 16.86 19.87
N THR A 507 12.08 16.43 19.52
CA THR A 507 10.92 17.28 19.34
C THR A 507 9.80 16.82 20.25
N VAL A 508 9.22 17.78 20.97
CA VAL A 508 8.25 17.58 22.03
C VAL A 508 7.19 18.66 21.90
N LEU A 509 5.92 18.26 21.75
CA LEU A 509 4.79 19.17 21.73
C LEU A 509 3.72 18.66 22.68
N VAL A 510 3.32 19.51 23.63
CA VAL A 510 2.25 19.22 24.59
C VAL A 510 1.04 20.11 24.31
N ALA A 511 -0.13 19.50 24.15
CA ALA A 511 -1.43 20.17 24.03
C ALA A 511 -2.35 19.73 25.18
N GLU A 512 -3.03 20.68 25.82
CA GLU A 512 -3.92 20.48 26.97
C GLU A 512 -5.31 21.03 26.66
N PHE A 513 -6.34 20.22 26.92
CA PHE A 513 -7.74 20.60 26.73
C PHE A 513 -8.34 21.12 28.04
N ASN A 514 -8.80 22.37 28.02
CA ASN A 514 -9.37 23.10 29.15
C ASN A 514 -10.85 23.50 28.92
N GLY A 515 -11.51 22.90 27.92
CA GLY A 515 -12.90 23.18 27.53
C GLY A 515 -13.97 22.45 28.34
#